data_AF-A0A8C3JNI8-F1
#
_entry.id   AF-A0A8C3JNI8-F1
#
_cell.length_a   1.000
_cell.length_b   1.000
_cell.length_c   1.000
_cell.angle_alpha   90.00
_cell.angle_beta   90.00
_cell.angle_gamma   90.00
#
_symmetry.space_group_name_H-M   'P 1'
#
loop_
_entity.id
_entity.type
_entity.pdbx_description
1 polymer ?
#
loop_
_entity_poly.entity_id
_entity_poly.type
_entity_poly.pdbx_seq_one_letter_code
_entity_poly.pdbx_strand_id
1 'polypeptide(L)'
;MVDAADLVVQGKGTFEELMVCSREIAASTAQLVAASKVKADKDSANLCKLQQASRGVNQATANVVASTKAGKSQVEEKDSMDFSSMTLTQIKRQEMDSQVRVLELENQLQKERQKLGELRKKHYELAGVAEGWEEDAAE
;
A
#
# COMPACT_ATOMS: atom_id res chain seq x y z
N MET A 1 1.04 -6.18 9.88
CA MET A 1 0.80 -7.20 8.82
C MET A 1 -0.05 -8.36 9.31
N VAL A 2 0.27 -8.99 10.45
CA VAL A 2 -0.55 -10.08 11.00
C VAL A 2 -1.99 -9.62 11.23
N ASP A 3 -2.18 -8.45 11.86
CA ASP A 3 -3.51 -7.90 12.11
C ASP A 3 -4.27 -7.59 10.80
N ALA A 4 -3.60 -6.95 9.82
CA ALA A 4 -4.19 -6.67 8.52
C ALA A 4 -4.60 -7.97 7.78
N ALA A 5 -3.78 -9.03 7.87
CA ALA A 5 -4.10 -10.32 7.28
C ALA A 5 -5.29 -11.00 7.97
N ASP A 6 -5.34 -10.98 9.30
CA ASP A 6 -6.45 -11.51 10.10
C ASP A 6 -7.76 -10.79 9.77
N LEU A 7 -7.74 -9.45 9.72
CA LEU A 7 -8.91 -8.65 9.37
C LEU A 7 -9.42 -8.95 7.95
N VAL A 8 -8.53 -9.08 6.97
CA VAL A 8 -8.91 -9.43 5.58
C VAL A 8 -9.55 -10.82 5.52
N VAL A 9 -8.99 -11.82 6.23
CA VAL A 9 -9.56 -13.17 6.27
C VAL A 9 -10.93 -13.21 6.96
N GLN A 10 -11.13 -12.37 7.97
CA GLN A 10 -12.43 -12.21 8.64
C GLN A 10 -13.45 -11.38 7.84
N GLY A 11 -13.07 -10.83 6.68
CA GLY A 11 -13.90 -9.94 5.89
C GLY A 11 -14.13 -8.55 6.51
N LYS A 12 -13.35 -8.19 7.54
CA LYS A 12 -13.41 -6.91 8.26
C LYS A 12 -12.32 -5.93 7.83
N GLY A 13 -11.32 -6.39 7.09
CA GLY A 13 -10.20 -5.61 6.57
C GLY A 13 -10.26 -5.48 5.05
N THR A 14 -9.38 -4.61 4.52
CA THR A 14 -9.30 -4.36 3.07
C THR A 14 -8.05 -5.00 2.47
N PHE A 15 -8.15 -5.48 1.23
CA PHE A 15 -7.00 -6.01 0.50
C PHE A 15 -5.92 -4.93 0.30
N GLU A 16 -6.32 -3.66 0.19
CA GLU A 16 -5.46 -2.49 0.11
C GLU A 16 -4.57 -2.35 1.33
N GLU A 17 -5.12 -2.48 2.54
CA GLU A 17 -4.37 -2.40 3.79
C GLU A 17 -3.29 -3.49 3.86
N LEU A 18 -3.63 -4.73 3.51
CA LEU A 18 -2.67 -5.84 3.44
C LEU A 18 -1.55 -5.57 2.43
N MET A 19 -1.87 -4.97 1.28
CA MET A 19 -0.87 -4.58 0.27
C MET A 19 0.05 -3.48 0.79
N VAL A 20 -0.47 -2.47 1.48
CA VAL A 20 0.33 -1.37 2.05
C VAL A 20 1.27 -1.89 3.14
N CYS A 21 0.77 -2.67 4.10
CA CYS A 21 1.60 -3.28 5.14
C CYS A 21 2.72 -4.16 4.56
N SER A 22 2.43 -4.91 3.49
CA SER A 22 3.44 -5.76 2.83
C SER A 22 4.57 -4.92 2.21
N ARG A 23 4.23 -3.78 1.60
CA ARG A 23 5.23 -2.85 1.05
C ARG A 23 6.04 -2.15 2.12
N GLU A 24 5.41 -1.79 3.23
CA GLU A 24 6.08 -1.17 4.37
C GLU A 24 7.14 -2.10 4.97
N ILE A 25 6.85 -3.40 5.13
CA ILE A 25 7.84 -4.39 5.60
C ILE A 25 9.04 -4.49 4.65
N ALA A 26 8.80 -4.52 3.33
CA ALA A 26 9.89 -4.53 2.36
C ALA A 26 10.76 -3.26 2.48
N ALA A 27 10.14 -2.10 2.64
CA ALA A 27 10.83 -0.82 2.81
C ALA A 27 11.65 -0.78 4.11
N SER A 28 11.07 -1.15 5.26
CA SER A 28 11.77 -1.20 6.54
C SER A 28 12.92 -2.21 6.54
N THR A 29 12.74 -3.35 5.85
CA THR A 29 13.81 -4.34 5.69
C THR A 29 14.95 -3.77 4.84
N ALA A 30 14.64 -3.05 3.75
CA ALA A 30 15.65 -2.39 2.93
C ALA A 30 16.41 -1.30 3.71
N GLN A 31 15.69 -0.51 4.51
CA GLN A 31 16.29 0.49 5.40
C GLN A 31 17.23 -0.16 6.42
N LEU A 32 16.82 -1.27 7.05
CA LEU A 32 17.66 -2.02 7.98
C LEU A 32 18.96 -2.53 7.32
N VAL A 33 18.88 -3.05 6.10
CA VAL A 33 20.07 -3.48 5.33
C VAL A 33 20.96 -2.30 5.00
N ALA A 34 20.38 -1.17 4.58
CA ALA A 34 21.14 0.05 4.27
C ALA A 34 21.88 0.56 5.51
N ALA A 35 21.20 0.66 6.65
CA ALA A 35 21.79 1.06 7.93
C ALA A 35 22.90 0.09 8.38
N SER A 36 22.68 -1.22 8.25
CA SER A 36 23.68 -2.25 8.59
C SER A 36 24.93 -2.15 7.72
N LYS A 37 24.78 -1.74 6.45
CA LYS A 37 25.89 -1.59 5.50
C LYS A 37 26.81 -0.42 5.81
N VAL A 38 26.34 0.61 6.54
CA VAL A 38 27.13 1.84 6.80
C VAL A 38 28.40 1.54 7.61
N LYS A 39 28.34 0.58 8.54
CA LYS A 39 29.46 0.23 9.44
C LYS A 39 30.00 -1.18 9.27
N ALA A 40 29.44 -1.98 8.36
CA ALA A 40 29.87 -3.35 8.12
C ALA A 40 30.95 -3.43 7.04
N ASP A 41 31.94 -4.30 7.23
CA ASP A 41 32.90 -4.65 6.19
C ASP A 41 32.19 -5.27 4.97
N LYS A 42 32.65 -4.89 3.77
CA LYS A 42 32.07 -5.35 2.50
C LYS A 42 32.15 -6.88 2.34
N ASP A 43 33.17 -7.49 2.91
CA ASP A 43 33.40 -8.94 2.89
C ASP A 43 32.82 -9.66 4.12
N SER A 44 32.01 -8.96 4.92
CA SER A 44 31.34 -9.56 6.08
C SER A 44 30.37 -10.65 5.64
N ALA A 45 30.63 -11.88 6.09
CA ALA A 45 29.73 -13.01 5.88
C ALA A 45 28.32 -12.75 6.44
N ASN A 46 28.22 -11.97 7.52
CA ASN A 46 26.93 -11.59 8.12
C ASN A 46 26.17 -10.60 7.24
N LEU A 47 26.87 -9.63 6.62
CA LEU A 47 26.26 -8.69 5.69
C LEU A 47 25.75 -9.40 4.44
N CYS A 48 26.51 -10.36 3.90
CA CYS A 48 26.08 -11.19 2.77
C CYS A 48 24.81 -12.01 3.11
N LYS A 49 24.79 -12.68 4.26
CA LYS A 49 23.61 -13.40 4.75
C LYS A 49 22.40 -12.48 4.93
N LEU A 50 22.60 -11.29 5.50
CA LEU A 50 21.54 -10.31 5.72
C LEU A 50 20.95 -9.82 4.38
N GLN A 51 21.79 -9.55 3.38
CA GLN A 51 21.34 -9.16 2.05
C GLN A 51 20.53 -10.27 1.37
N GLN A 52 20.97 -11.54 1.51
CA GLN A 52 20.24 -12.67 0.98
C GLN A 52 18.87 -12.84 1.66
N ALA A 53 18.84 -12.75 3.00
CA ALA A 53 17.60 -12.79 3.76
C ALA A 53 16.64 -11.66 3.37
N SER A 54 17.15 -10.43 3.22
CA SER A 54 16.36 -9.28 2.76
C SER A 54 15.77 -9.47 1.37
N ARG A 55 16.51 -10.07 0.43
CA ARG A 55 15.96 -10.44 -0.88
C ARG A 55 14.81 -11.45 -0.75
N GLY A 56 14.94 -12.43 0.15
CA GLY A 56 13.88 -13.38 0.47
C GLY A 56 12.62 -12.69 1.01
N VAL A 57 12.77 -11.74 1.93
CA VAL A 57 11.67 -10.92 2.46
C VAL A 57 11.01 -10.13 1.34
N ASN A 58 11.79 -9.44 0.50
CA ASN A 58 11.25 -8.67 -0.62
C ASN A 58 10.44 -9.56 -1.58
N GLN A 59 10.96 -10.74 -1.93
CA GLN A 59 10.23 -11.67 -2.80
C GLN A 59 8.93 -12.15 -2.14
N ALA A 60 8.96 -12.50 -0.85
CA ALA A 60 7.76 -12.94 -0.13
C ALA A 60 6.70 -11.83 -0.07
N THR A 61 7.08 -10.60 0.26
CA THR A 61 6.15 -9.46 0.27
C THR A 61 5.59 -9.15 -1.12
N ALA A 62 6.38 -9.28 -2.19
CA ALA A 62 5.92 -9.11 -3.56
C ALA A 62 4.90 -10.19 -3.94
N ASN A 63 5.15 -11.45 -3.55
CA ASN A 63 4.21 -12.55 -3.76
C ASN A 63 2.88 -12.29 -3.03
N VAL A 64 2.93 -11.82 -1.78
CA VAL A 64 1.70 -11.46 -1.03
C VAL A 64 0.91 -10.38 -1.75
N VAL A 65 1.55 -9.32 -2.25
CA VAL A 65 0.86 -8.26 -3.01
C VAL A 65 0.24 -8.81 -4.30
N ALA A 66 0.98 -9.65 -5.03
CA ALA A 66 0.50 -10.25 -6.27
C ALA A 66 -0.71 -11.18 -6.02
N SER A 67 -0.62 -12.07 -5.03
CA SER A 67 -1.71 -12.96 -4.63
C SER A 67 -2.91 -12.20 -4.10
N THR A 68 -2.70 -11.13 -3.31
CA THR A 68 -3.76 -10.26 -2.81
C THR A 68 -4.51 -9.58 -3.95
N LYS A 69 -3.80 -9.07 -4.95
CA LYS A 69 -4.39 -8.47 -6.14
C LYS A 69 -5.21 -9.50 -6.94
N ALA A 70 -4.67 -10.69 -7.14
CA ALA A 70 -5.36 -11.77 -7.85
C ALA A 70 -6.63 -12.21 -7.10
N GLY A 71 -6.54 -12.38 -5.77
CA GLY A 71 -7.67 -12.71 -4.91
C GLY A 71 -8.75 -11.64 -4.96
N LYS A 72 -8.38 -10.36 -4.89
CA LYS A 72 -9.33 -9.25 -5.03
C LYS A 72 -10.09 -9.32 -6.36
N SER A 73 -9.39 -9.48 -7.48
CA SER A 73 -10.03 -9.56 -8.80
C SER A 73 -10.98 -10.75 -8.92
N GLN A 74 -10.63 -11.93 -8.38
CA GLN A 74 -11.51 -13.09 -8.38
C GLN A 74 -12.79 -12.90 -7.54
N VAL A 75 -12.72 -12.09 -6.48
CA VAL A 75 -13.89 -11.76 -5.66
C VAL A 75 -14.79 -10.75 -6.37
N GLU A 76 -14.22 -9.75 -7.03
CA GLU A 76 -14.97 -8.71 -7.77
C GLU A 76 -15.60 -9.24 -9.08
N GLU A 77 -14.95 -10.20 -9.75
CA GLU A 77 -15.43 -10.78 -11.03
C GLU A 77 -16.74 -11.59 -10.87
N LYS A 78 -17.14 -11.91 -9.64
CA LYS A 78 -18.44 -12.55 -9.35
C LYS A 78 -19.65 -11.61 -9.49
N ASP A 79 -19.46 -10.30 -9.56
CA ASP A 79 -20.53 -9.33 -9.83
C ASP A 79 -20.69 -9.10 -11.35
N SER A 80 -20.86 -10.18 -12.11
CA SER A 80 -21.06 -10.08 -13.56
C SER A 80 -22.36 -9.35 -13.87
N MET A 81 -22.28 -8.24 -14.62
CA MET A 81 -23.44 -7.44 -15.00
C MET A 81 -24.30 -8.18 -16.02
N ASP A 82 -25.35 -8.87 -15.55
CA ASP A 82 -26.35 -9.49 -16.42
C ASP A 82 -27.46 -8.49 -16.77
N PHE A 83 -27.43 -8.01 -18.01
CA PHE A 83 -28.40 -7.06 -18.55
C PHE A 83 -29.55 -7.72 -19.35
N SER A 84 -29.55 -9.06 -19.45
CA SER A 84 -30.41 -9.81 -20.38
C SER A 84 -31.91 -9.64 -20.12
N SER A 85 -32.29 -9.22 -18.91
CA SER A 85 -33.68 -9.07 -18.45
C SER A 85 -34.15 -7.62 -18.29
N MET A 86 -33.32 -6.62 -18.64
CA MET A 86 -33.61 -5.21 -18.38
C MET A 86 -34.19 -4.46 -19.58
N THR A 87 -35.14 -3.57 -19.30
CA THR A 87 -35.70 -2.64 -20.30
C THR A 87 -34.77 -1.45 -20.55
N LEU A 88 -34.91 -0.77 -21.70
CA LEU A 88 -34.11 0.40 -22.07
C LEU A 88 -34.09 1.50 -21.00
N THR A 89 -35.25 1.77 -20.36
CA THR A 89 -35.37 2.77 -19.30
C THR A 89 -34.62 2.36 -18.03
N GLN A 90 -34.65 1.07 -17.68
CA GLN A 90 -33.91 0.55 -16.51
C GLN A 90 -32.40 0.62 -16.75
N ILE A 91 -31.94 0.30 -17.97
CA ILE A 91 -30.53 0.43 -18.36
C ILE A 91 -30.07 1.88 -18.23
N LYS A 92 -30.81 2.85 -18.80
CA LYS A 92 -30.46 4.27 -18.67
C LYS A 92 -30.41 4.75 -17.22
N ARG A 93 -31.31 4.24 -16.36
CA ARG A 93 -31.28 4.57 -14.93
C ARG A 93 -30.02 4.02 -14.26
N GLN A 94 -29.69 2.75 -14.50
CA GLN A 94 -28.48 2.14 -13.94
C GLN A 94 -27.20 2.79 -14.47
N GLU A 95 -27.18 3.22 -15.73
CA GLU A 95 -26.10 4.01 -16.32
C GLU A 95 -25.93 5.33 -15.56
N MET A 96 -27.00 6.10 -15.35
CA MET A 96 -26.97 7.34 -14.58
C MET A 96 -26.50 7.11 -13.14
N ASP A 97 -27.03 6.07 -12.46
CA ASP A 97 -26.63 5.73 -11.09
C ASP A 97 -25.13 5.37 -11.03
N SER A 98 -24.62 4.67 -12.05
CA SER A 98 -23.19 4.33 -12.17
C SER A 98 -22.34 5.58 -12.43
N GLN A 99 -22.80 6.51 -13.27
CA GLN A 99 -22.12 7.79 -13.51
C GLN A 99 -22.02 8.63 -12.24
N VAL A 100 -23.09 8.71 -11.44
CA VAL A 100 -23.06 9.39 -10.14
C VAL A 100 -22.03 8.73 -9.23
N ARG A 101 -22.02 7.40 -9.15
CA ARG A 101 -21.05 6.66 -8.32
C ARG A 101 -19.61 6.88 -8.77
N VAL A 102 -19.35 7.00 -10.08
CA VAL A 102 -18.02 7.35 -10.61
C VAL A 102 -17.57 8.72 -10.08
N LEU A 103 -18.42 9.74 -10.19
CA LEU A 103 -18.10 11.09 -9.71
C LEU A 103 -17.84 11.12 -8.19
N GLU A 104 -18.62 10.37 -7.42
CA GLU A 104 -18.42 10.23 -5.97
C GLU A 104 -17.07 9.58 -5.65
N LEU A 105 -16.72 8.50 -6.34
CA LEU A 105 -15.44 7.80 -6.16
C LEU A 105 -14.25 8.66 -6.57
N GLU A 106 -14.35 9.43 -7.65
CA GLU A 106 -13.32 10.37 -8.08
C GLU A 106 -13.06 11.46 -7.01
N ASN A 107 -14.12 12.01 -6.43
CA ASN A 107 -14.02 12.99 -5.35
C ASN A 107 -13.37 12.36 -4.09
N GLN A 108 -13.80 11.15 -3.70
CA GLN A 108 -13.19 10.43 -2.58
C GLN A 108 -11.70 10.15 -2.82
N LEU A 109 -11.33 9.69 -4.02
CA LEU A 109 -9.94 9.46 -4.41
C LEU A 109 -9.10 10.74 -4.31
N GLN A 110 -9.64 11.87 -4.77
CA GLN A 110 -8.95 13.16 -4.67
C GLN A 110 -8.70 13.57 -3.22
N LYS A 111 -9.69 13.41 -2.34
CA LYS A 111 -9.57 13.69 -0.90
C LYS A 111 -8.51 12.83 -0.23
N GLU A 112 -8.53 11.52 -0.47
CA GLU A 112 -7.52 10.60 0.10
C GLU A 112 -6.12 10.88 -0.43
N ARG A 113 -5.96 11.26 -1.71
CA ARG A 113 -4.67 11.71 -2.25
C ARG A 113 -4.14 12.96 -1.54
N GLN A 114 -5.01 13.93 -1.27
CA GLN A 114 -4.63 15.13 -0.52
C GLN A 114 -4.16 14.77 0.90
N LYS A 115 -4.96 13.99 1.63
CA LYS A 115 -4.64 13.50 2.98
C LYS A 115 -3.33 12.71 3.01
N LEU A 116 -3.10 11.83 2.04
CA LEU A 116 -1.83 11.09 1.92
C LEU A 116 -0.65 12.04 1.69
N GLY A 117 -0.83 13.09 0.87
CA GLY A 117 0.16 14.14 0.67
C GLY A 117 0.50 14.88 1.96
N GLU A 118 -0.50 15.26 2.75
CA GLU A 118 -0.33 15.91 4.06
C GLU A 118 0.41 15.01 5.06
N LEU A 119 0.04 13.73 5.14
CA LEU A 119 0.73 12.75 5.98
C LEU A 119 2.21 12.59 5.60
N ARG A 120 2.51 12.55 4.29
CA ARG A 120 3.90 12.49 3.82
C ARG A 120 4.69 13.74 4.19
N LYS A 121 4.09 14.94 4.06
CA LYS A 121 4.74 16.19 4.51
C LYS A 121 5.07 16.14 6.00
N LYS A 122 4.12 15.71 6.83
CA LYS A 122 4.33 15.54 8.28
C LYS A 122 5.41 14.51 8.60
N HIS A 123 5.48 13.40 7.85
CA HIS A 123 6.55 12.43 8.00
C HIS A 123 7.93 13.04 7.74
N TYR A 124 8.07 13.88 6.70
CA TYR A 124 9.34 14.57 6.42
C TYR A 124 9.68 15.66 7.45
N GLU A 125 8.70 16.44 7.90
CA GLU A 125 8.91 17.43 8.98
C GLU A 125 9.47 16.76 10.24
N LEU A 126 8.84 15.67 10.68
CA LEU A 126 9.27 14.93 11.86
C LEU A 126 10.61 14.20 11.66
N ALA A 127 10.85 13.65 10.47
CA ALA A 127 12.13 13.02 10.14
C ALA A 127 13.27 14.05 10.10
N GLY A 128 13.04 15.25 9.56
CA GLY A 128 14.02 16.34 9.53
C GLY A 128 14.36 16.89 10.92
N VAL A 129 13.38 16.98 11.81
CA VAL A 129 13.61 17.33 13.22
C VAL A 129 14.40 16.22 13.95
N ALA A 130 14.13 14.95 13.66
CA ALA A 130 14.88 13.83 14.23
C ALA A 130 16.33 13.71 13.71
N GLU A 131 16.63 14.24 12.52
CA GLU A 131 17.98 14.30 11.94
C GLU A 131 18.76 15.59 12.29
N GLY A 132 18.24 16.45 13.16
CA GLY A 132 19.00 17.56 13.76
C GLY A 132 19.20 18.81 12.89
N TRP A 133 18.27 19.11 11.98
CA TRP A 133 18.38 20.28 11.07
C TRP A 133 17.96 21.62 11.71
N GLU A 134 17.89 21.71 13.04
CA GLU A 134 17.54 22.93 13.79
C GLU A 134 18.74 23.54 14.56
N GLU A 135 19.98 23.37 14.09
CA GLU A 135 21.15 24.06 14.67
C GLU A 135 21.89 24.99 13.69
N ASP A 136 21.20 25.74 12.82
CA ASP A 136 21.87 26.83 12.04
C ASP A 136 20.88 27.91 11.55
N ALA A 137 20.03 28.44 12.43
CA ALA A 137 19.25 29.65 12.16
C ALA A 137 19.25 30.60 13.35
N ALA A 138 20.43 30.93 13.87
CA ALA A 138 20.62 32.06 14.76
C ALA A 138 22.06 32.59 14.66
N GLU A 139 22.33 33.46 13.68
CA GLU A 139 23.20 34.62 13.84
C GLU A 139 22.74 35.79 12.95
#